data_AF-A0A952VKL3-F1
#
_entry.id   AF-A0A952VKL3-F1
#
_cell.length_a   1.000
_cell.length_b   1.000
_cell.length_c   1.000
_cell.angle_alpha   90.00
_cell.angle_beta   90.00
_cell.angle_gamma   90.00
#
_symmetry.space_group_name_H-M   'P 1'
#
loop_
_entity.id
_entity.type
_entity.pdbx_description
1 polymer ?
#
loop_
_entity_poly.entity_id
_entity_poly.type
_entity_poly.pdbx_seq_one_letter_code
_entity_poly.pdbx_strand_id
1 'polypeptide(L)' 'WVDTRGTGVFIMEGTGSADGKTITLGGSHAEPGGGTRTHRAIWKIIDADNQLVEMYSAHRGQKEMKIMEITYTRKQ' A
#
# COMPACT_ATOMS: atom_id res chain seq x y z
N TRP A 1 -6.88 -1.24 -3.90
CA TRP A 1 -7.11 -0.18 -2.89
C TRP A 1 -7.15 1.15 -3.60
N VAL A 2 -8.13 1.99 -3.29
CA VAL A 2 -8.29 3.32 -3.89
C VAL A 2 -8.28 4.33 -2.76
N ASP A 3 -7.39 5.32 -2.85
CA ASP A 3 -7.29 6.42 -1.91
C ASP A 3 -7.17 7.75 -2.66
N THR A 4 -7.70 8.81 -2.07
CA THR A 4 -7.75 10.15 -2.67
C THR A 4 -6.68 11.07 -2.11
N ARG A 5 -5.49 10.57 -1.71
CA ARG A 5 -4.34 11.42 -1.31
C ARG A 5 -4.37 12.70 -2.14
N GLY A 6 -4.52 13.87 -1.49
CA GLY A 6 -5.12 15.12 -2.03
C GLY A 6 -4.58 15.74 -3.34
N THR A 7 -3.76 15.02 -4.10
CA THR A 7 -3.23 15.37 -5.43
C THR A 7 -3.70 14.42 -6.55
N GLY A 8 -4.52 13.39 -6.27
CA GLY A 8 -5.12 12.54 -7.31
C GLY A 8 -5.70 11.22 -6.78
N VAL A 9 -6.41 10.48 -7.64
CA VAL A 9 -6.84 9.10 -7.33
C VAL A 9 -5.65 8.18 -7.46
N PHE A 10 -5.29 7.50 -6.37
CA PHE A 10 -4.22 6.51 -6.37
C PHE A 10 -4.80 5.10 -6.35
N ILE A 11 -4.52 4.32 -7.39
CA ILE A 11 -4.99 2.94 -7.57
C ILE A 11 -3.83 1.98 -7.31
N MET A 12 -4.08 0.98 -6.48
CA MET A 12 -3.20 -0.17 -6.31
C MET A 12 -3.94 -1.49 -6.54
N GLU A 13 -3.27 -2.40 -7.22
CA GLU A 13 -3.77 -3.73 -7.59
C GLU A 13 -2.77 -4.80 -7.18
N GLY A 14 -3.23 -6.05 -7.05
CA GLY A 14 -2.34 -7.17 -6.76
C GLY A 14 -3.08 -8.41 -6.30
N THR A 15 -2.35 -9.33 -5.68
CA THR A 15 -2.82 -10.70 -5.42
C THR A 15 -2.79 -11.05 -3.93
N GLY A 16 -3.71 -11.93 -3.54
CA GLY A 16 -3.70 -12.59 -2.24
C GLY A 16 -2.71 -13.77 -2.21
N SER A 17 -2.15 -14.05 -1.04
CA SER A 17 -1.42 -15.29 -0.76
C SER A 17 -2.38 -16.49 -0.73
N ALA A 18 -1.85 -17.70 -0.96
CA ALA A 18 -2.64 -18.93 -0.99
C ALA A 18 -3.34 -19.25 0.35
N ASP A 19 -2.79 -18.79 1.47
CA ASP A 19 -3.36 -18.94 2.81
C ASP A 19 -4.43 -17.86 3.13
N GLY A 20 -4.66 -16.91 2.22
CA GLY A 20 -5.62 -15.82 2.39
C GLY A 20 -5.24 -14.78 3.43
N LYS A 21 -4.01 -14.80 3.98
CA LYS A 21 -3.60 -13.91 5.08
C LYS A 21 -2.87 -12.65 4.64
N THR A 22 -2.39 -12.61 3.41
CA THR A 22 -1.62 -11.47 2.90
C THR A 22 -2.12 -11.05 1.54
N ILE A 23 -2.32 -9.74 1.33
CA ILE A 23 -2.54 -9.14 0.01
C ILE A 23 -1.36 -8.24 -0.27
N THR A 24 -0.68 -8.46 -1.40
CA THR A 24 0.40 -7.57 -1.85
C THR A 24 -0.13 -6.72 -2.99
N LEU A 25 -0.09 -5.41 -2.81
CA LEU A 25 -0.61 -4.42 -3.75
C LEU A 25 0.55 -3.58 -4.29
N GLY A 26 0.54 -3.31 -5.59
CA GLY A 26 1.46 -2.40 -6.26
C GLY A 26 0.70 -1.28 -6.98
N GLY A 27 1.31 -0.11 -7.06
CA GLY A 27 0.78 1.00 -7.83
C GLY A 27 1.84 2.06 -8.10
N SER A 28 1.59 2.94 -9.06
CA SER A 28 2.47 4.08 -9.31
C SER A 28 1.66 5.32 -9.68
N HIS A 29 2.25 6.49 -9.47
CA HIS A 29 1.69 7.75 -9.94
C HIS A 29 2.81 8.71 -10.37
N ALA A 30 2.47 9.67 -11.23
CA ALA A 30 3.38 10.73 -11.61
C ALA A 30 3.69 11.64 -10.42
N GLU A 31 4.92 12.15 -10.34
CA GLU A 31 5.32 13.13 -9.32
C GLU A 31 5.25 14.57 -9.86
N PRO A 32 4.87 15.56 -9.02
CA PRO A 32 5.10 16.96 -9.34
C PRO A 32 6.60 17.20 -9.58
N GLY A 33 6.96 17.81 -10.72
CA GLY A 33 8.36 17.93 -11.16
C GLY A 33 8.85 16.80 -12.08
N GLY A 34 7.95 15.93 -12.52
CA GLY A 34 8.20 14.85 -13.47
C GLY A 34 8.66 13.55 -12.82
N GLY A 35 8.66 12.47 -13.60
CA GLY A 35 9.01 11.13 -13.13
C GLY A 35 7.87 10.42 -12.40
N THR A 36 8.17 9.22 -11.93
CA THR A 36 7.18 8.29 -11.38
C THR A 36 7.60 7.84 -9.99
N ARG A 37 6.63 7.83 -9.08
CA ARG A 37 6.75 7.20 -7.77
C ARG A 37 6.06 5.86 -7.80
N THR A 38 6.75 4.83 -7.32
CA THR A 38 6.16 3.50 -7.11
C THR A 38 5.82 3.32 -5.64
N HIS A 39 4.79 2.52 -5.41
CA HIS A 39 4.38 2.10 -4.08
C HIS A 39 4.09 0.61 -4.07
N ARG A 40 4.35 0.02 -2.92
CA ARG A 40 3.99 -1.36 -2.60
C ARG A 40 3.36 -1.39 -1.22
N ALA A 41 2.15 -1.90 -1.11
CA ALA A 41 1.50 -2.11 0.17
C ALA A 41 1.38 -3.60 0.46
N ILE A 42 1.67 -3.98 1.70
CA ILE A 42 1.43 -5.33 2.23
C ILE A 42 0.30 -5.21 3.23
N TRP A 43 -0.82 -5.85 2.92
CA TRP A 43 -1.96 -5.97 3.82
C TRP A 43 -1.92 -7.35 4.46
N LYS A 44 -1.78 -7.42 5.78
CA LYS A 44 -1.78 -8.65 6.56
C LYS A 44 -3.07 -8.73 7.37
N ILE A 45 -3.80 -9.83 7.22
CA ILE A 45 -4.96 -10.20 8.04
C ILE A 45 -4.40 -11.04 9.18
N ILE A 46 -4.28 -10.44 10.36
CA ILE A 46 -3.66 -11.08 11.54
C ILE A 46 -4.67 -12.07 12.13
N ASP A 47 -5.89 -11.59 12.37
CA ASP A 47 -7.03 -12.37 12.86
C ASP A 47 -8.35 -11.72 12.42
N ALA A 48 -9.47 -12.14 13.01
CA ALA A 48 -10.81 -11.65 12.67
C ALA A 48 -11.02 -10.16 12.97
N ASP A 49 -10.23 -9.59 13.88
CA ASP A 49 -10.40 -8.25 14.42
C ASP A 49 -9.22 -7.32 14.14
N ASN A 50 -8.07 -7.86 13.74
CA ASN A 50 -6.83 -7.12 13.56
C ASN A 50 -6.25 -7.26 12.15
N GLN A 51 -5.90 -6.13 11.54
CA GLN A 51 -5.24 -6.09 10.23
C GLN A 51 -4.09 -5.08 10.27
N LEU A 52 -2.99 -5.40 9.59
CA LEU A 52 -1.82 -4.53 9.48
C LEU A 52 -1.58 -4.17 8.02
N VAL A 53 -1.45 -2.87 7.74
CA VAL A 53 -1.11 -2.36 6.42
C VAL A 53 0.23 -1.65 6.50
N GLU A 54 1.21 -2.14 5.77
CA GLU A 54 2.52 -1.53 5.60
C GLU A 54 2.62 -0.97 4.17
N MET A 55 3.06 0.27 4.00
CA MET A 55 3.29 0.85 2.67
C MET A 55 4.73 1.27 2.52
N TYR A 56 5.30 0.90 1.40
CA TYR A 56 6.64 1.25 0.96
C TYR A 56 6.55 2.11 -0.29
N SER A 57 7.43 3.09 -0.42
CA SER A 57 7.53 3.93 -1.61
C SER A 57 8.97 4.06 -2.06
N ALA A 58 9.16 4.16 -3.37
CA ALA A 58 10.43 4.48 -3.99
C ALA A 58 10.27 5.63 -4.98
N HIS A 59 11.28 6.49 -5.00
CA HIS A 59 11.46 7.52 -6.01
C HIS A 59 12.41 7.00 -7.08
N ARG A 60 12.12 7.21 -8.37
CA ARG A 60 13.07 7.13 -9.51
C ARG A 60 14.26 6.16 -9.29
N GLY A 61 13.98 4.86 -9.24
CA GLY A 61 14.99 3.79 -9.15
C GLY A 61 15.72 3.64 -7.81
N GLN A 62 15.36 4.44 -6.80
CA GLN A 62 15.86 4.29 -5.43
C GLN A 62 15.26 3.07 -4.74
N LYS A 63 15.92 2.62 -3.66
CA LYS A 63 15.38 1.56 -2.82
C LYS A 63 14.07 2.00 -2.17
N GLU A 64 13.18 1.04 -2.00
CA GLU A 64 11.94 1.26 -1.25
C GLU A 64 12.23 1.63 0.21
N MET A 65 11.49 2.62 0.70
CA MET A 65 11.46 2.99 2.11
C MET A 65 10.04 2.84 2.64
N LYS A 66 9.91 2.38 3.89
CA LYS A 66 8.60 2.29 4.55
C LYS A 66 8.12 3.71 4.84
N ILE A 67 6.95 4.05 4.32
CA ILE A 67 6.35 5.37 4.45
C ILE A 67 5.08 5.37 5.30
N MET A 68 4.54 4.19 5.62
CA MET A 68 3.32 4.06 6.40
C MET A 68 3.24 2.70 7.10
N GLU A 69 2.68 2.71 8.30
CA GLU A 69 2.20 1.53 9.02
C GLU A 69 0.86 1.90 9.67
N ILE A 70 -0.17 1.08 9.45
CA ILE A 70 -1.48 1.25 10.06
C ILE A 70 -1.95 -0.10 10.58
N THR A 71 -2.36 -0.13 11.85
CA THR A 71 -3.11 -1.24 12.43
C THR A 71 -4.59 -0.87 12.46
N TYR A 72 -5.41 -1.64 11.75
CA TYR A 72 -6.86 -1.54 11.81
C TYR A 72 -7.41 -2.54 12.82
N THR A 73 -8.31 -2.07 13.66
CA THR A 73 -9.09 -2.90 14.58
C THR A 73 -10.57 -2.85 14.21
N ARG A 74 -11.28 -3.96 14.38
CA ARG A 74 -12.73 -4.01 14.20
C ARG A 74 -13.40 -3.10 15.24
N LYS A 75 -14.35 -2.28 14.78
CA LYS A 75 -15.21 -1.48 15.67
C LYS A 75 -16.06 -2.44 16.52
N GLN A 76 -16.06 -2.24 17.83
CA GLN A 76 -16.95 -2.92 18.78
C GLN A 76 -18.37 -2.34 18.74
#